data_AF-A0A7X5DIC9-F1
#
_entry.id   AF-A0A7X5DIC9-F1
#
_cell.length_a   1.000
_cell.length_b   1.000
_cell.length_c   1.000
_cell.angle_alpha   90.00
_cell.angle_beta   90.00
_cell.angle_gamma   90.00
#
_symmetry.space_group_name_H-M   'P 1'
#
loop_
_entity.id
_entity.type
_entity.pdbx_description
1 polymer ?
#
loop_
_entity_poly.entity_id
_entity_poly.type
_entity_poly.pdbx_seq_one_letter_code
_entity_poly.pdbx_strand_id
1 'polypeptide(L)'
;MNGAKVTGNIASQAGQTVAPGASAKTVTCSGKYMTGNVTVSAVSNLTAANIKKGVTVGGVAGTYEGYASSPLYLFRNGTWSNLQTTGVTTTNGSTKAVVSNGTLIIYPTIFASESGMARLNQTFNLTNYKYIKAKIKAGKIAGRIGIGTGADIKALTSLTKYSGELTAGVAILDVSSVSGNYYIYLTSCHD
;
A
#
# COMPACT_ATOMS: atom_id res chain seq x y z
N MET A 1 64.61 13.05 -39.73
CA MET A 1 63.35 12.64 -40.38
C MET A 1 62.30 13.68 -40.05
N ASN A 2 61.72 14.35 -41.05
CA ASN A 2 60.63 15.32 -40.84
C ASN A 2 59.31 14.57 -40.97
N GLY A 3 58.60 14.35 -39.87
CA GLY A 3 57.29 13.68 -39.89
C GLY A 3 56.25 14.56 -40.57
N ALA A 4 55.69 14.09 -41.68
CA ALA A 4 54.57 14.76 -42.35
C ALA A 4 53.29 14.58 -41.51
N LYS A 5 52.52 15.66 -41.35
CA LYS A 5 51.20 15.61 -40.70
C LYS A 5 50.24 14.81 -41.59
N VAL A 6 49.70 13.72 -41.06
CA VAL A 6 48.63 12.94 -41.71
C VAL A 6 47.29 13.43 -41.19
N THR A 7 46.39 13.82 -42.08
CA THR A 7 45.02 14.25 -41.73
C THR A 7 44.05 13.15 -42.13
N GLY A 8 43.34 12.56 -41.16
CA GLY A 8 42.31 11.54 -41.41
C GLY A 8 40.95 12.15 -41.80
N ASN A 9 40.11 11.38 -42.50
CA ASN A 9 38.78 11.78 -42.99
C ASN A 9 37.61 11.37 -42.07
N ILE A 10 37.87 11.05 -40.80
CA ILE A 10 36.81 10.65 -39.85
C ILE A 10 35.88 11.86 -39.63
N ALA A 11 34.59 11.69 -39.88
CA ALA A 11 33.61 12.73 -39.65
C ALA A 11 33.55 13.08 -38.15
N SER A 12 33.49 14.37 -37.83
CA SER A 12 33.34 14.85 -36.46
C SER A 12 31.86 14.98 -36.07
N GLN A 13 31.56 14.78 -34.79
CA GLN A 13 30.25 15.09 -34.21
C GLN A 13 30.42 15.87 -32.91
N ALA A 14 29.76 17.02 -32.82
CA ALA A 14 29.75 17.84 -31.62
C ALA A 14 29.01 17.15 -30.47
N GLY A 15 29.28 17.60 -29.25
CA GLY A 15 28.48 17.22 -28.08
C GLY A 15 27.00 17.54 -28.25
N GLN A 16 26.14 16.83 -27.52
CA GLN A 16 24.69 17.01 -27.59
C GLN A 16 24.02 16.66 -26.27
N THR A 17 22.83 17.23 -26.06
CA THR A 17 21.95 16.89 -24.94
C THR A 17 20.84 15.98 -25.43
N VAL A 18 20.60 14.87 -24.73
CA VAL A 18 19.54 13.92 -25.02
C VAL A 18 18.49 13.99 -23.90
N ALA A 19 17.27 14.36 -24.25
CA ALA A 19 16.17 14.33 -23.30
C ALA A 19 15.73 12.88 -23.02
N PRO A 20 15.58 12.46 -21.75
CA PRO A 20 15.00 11.17 -21.42
C PRO A 20 13.55 11.07 -21.93
N GLY A 21 13.10 9.85 -22.18
CA GLY A 21 11.73 9.59 -22.63
C GLY A 21 11.32 8.14 -22.41
N ALA A 22 10.05 7.84 -22.67
CA ALA A 22 9.50 6.49 -22.49
C ALA A 22 10.10 5.45 -23.46
N SER A 23 10.59 5.89 -24.62
CA SER A 23 11.23 5.04 -25.63
C SER A 23 12.74 5.22 -25.62
N ALA A 24 13.45 4.19 -26.08
CA ALA A 24 14.89 4.24 -26.26
C ALA A 24 15.33 5.44 -27.09
N LYS A 25 16.39 6.10 -26.65
CA LYS A 25 17.04 7.19 -27.38
C LYS A 25 18.38 6.67 -27.88
N THR A 26 18.60 6.74 -29.19
CA THR A 26 19.85 6.28 -29.81
C THR A 26 20.70 7.46 -30.20
N VAL A 27 21.94 7.49 -29.71
CA VAL A 27 22.97 8.42 -30.15
C VAL A 27 23.86 7.73 -31.17
N THR A 28 23.79 8.15 -32.43
CA THR A 28 24.50 7.48 -33.53
C THR A 28 25.93 8.00 -33.65
N CYS A 29 26.86 7.35 -32.95
CA CYS A 29 28.29 7.69 -32.93
C CYS A 29 29.17 6.82 -33.85
N SER A 30 28.61 5.78 -34.47
CA SER A 30 29.38 4.89 -35.36
C SER A 30 30.06 5.68 -36.49
N GLY A 31 31.36 5.43 -36.70
CA GLY A 31 32.17 6.05 -37.75
C GLY A 31 32.50 7.53 -37.53
N LYS A 32 32.26 8.08 -36.33
CA LYS A 32 32.45 9.50 -36.03
C LYS A 32 33.37 9.72 -34.83
N TYR A 33 34.07 10.85 -34.84
CA TYR A 33 34.85 11.33 -33.71
C TYR A 33 34.02 12.35 -32.91
N MET A 34 33.68 12.02 -31.66
CA MET A 34 32.96 12.94 -30.77
C MET A 34 33.90 14.02 -30.23
N THR A 35 33.56 15.28 -30.48
CA THR A 35 34.36 16.43 -30.03
C THR A 35 33.84 17.05 -28.73
N GLY A 36 32.77 16.50 -28.15
CA GLY A 36 32.20 16.96 -26.89
C GLY A 36 31.34 15.91 -26.20
N ASN A 37 30.89 16.24 -24.98
CA ASN A 37 30.11 15.33 -24.16
C ASN A 37 28.70 15.08 -24.73
N VAL A 38 28.21 13.87 -24.52
CA VAL A 38 26.78 13.57 -24.62
C VAL A 38 26.21 13.60 -23.21
N THR A 39 25.28 14.50 -22.95
CA THR A 39 24.65 14.64 -21.63
C THR A 39 23.20 14.19 -21.69
N VAL A 40 22.73 13.56 -20.62
CA VAL A 40 21.30 13.25 -20.42
C VAL A 40 20.81 14.09 -19.26
N SER A 41 19.78 14.90 -19.51
CA SER A 41 19.23 15.77 -18.47
C SER A 41 18.57 14.96 -17.38
N ALA A 42 18.71 15.42 -16.13
CA ALA A 42 17.94 14.87 -15.02
C ALA A 42 16.44 15.04 -15.27
N VAL A 43 15.65 14.04 -14.85
CA VAL A 43 14.19 14.14 -14.86
C VAL A 43 13.78 14.97 -13.64
N SER A 44 13.17 16.13 -13.87
CA SER A 44 12.65 16.97 -12.79
C SER A 44 11.60 16.21 -11.98
N ASN A 45 11.59 16.43 -10.66
CA ASN A 45 10.62 15.84 -9.73
C ASN A 45 10.63 14.29 -9.64
N LEU A 46 11.73 13.64 -10.02
CA LEU A 46 11.94 12.20 -9.78
C LEU A 46 12.25 11.94 -8.29
N THR A 47 11.25 12.14 -7.44
CA THR A 47 11.30 11.90 -5.99
C THR A 47 10.40 10.71 -5.63
N ALA A 48 10.71 10.02 -4.54
CA ALA A 48 9.94 8.87 -4.07
C ALA A 48 8.43 9.19 -3.92
N ALA A 49 8.11 10.39 -3.44
CA ALA A 49 6.74 10.84 -3.21
C ALA A 49 5.90 11.03 -4.49
N ASN A 50 6.52 11.08 -5.68
CA ASN A 50 5.84 11.19 -6.97
C ASN A 50 5.78 9.87 -7.73
N ILE A 51 6.42 8.81 -7.23
CA ILE A 51 6.47 7.49 -7.86
C ILE A 51 5.55 6.55 -7.09
N LYS A 52 4.70 5.82 -7.80
CA LYS A 52 3.78 4.82 -7.23
C LYS A 52 4.56 3.83 -6.35
N LYS A 53 4.05 3.53 -5.15
CA LYS A 53 4.69 2.56 -4.25
C LYS A 53 4.87 1.21 -4.90
N GLY A 54 6.05 0.62 -4.68
CA GLY A 54 6.45 -0.66 -5.26
C GLY A 54 6.97 -0.58 -6.70
N VAL A 55 7.00 0.61 -7.31
CA VAL A 55 7.63 0.86 -8.61
C VAL A 55 8.96 1.59 -8.39
N THR A 56 9.99 1.22 -9.16
CA THR A 56 11.28 1.91 -9.18
C THR A 56 11.49 2.56 -10.54
N VAL A 57 11.76 3.87 -10.56
CA VAL A 57 12.03 4.63 -11.78
C VAL A 57 13.38 5.33 -11.61
N GLY A 58 14.32 5.08 -12.54
CA GLY A 58 15.65 5.70 -12.50
C GLY A 58 16.42 5.45 -11.19
N GLY A 59 16.21 4.30 -10.55
CA GLY A 59 16.82 3.95 -9.25
C GLY A 59 16.10 4.49 -8.02
N VAL A 60 15.05 5.31 -8.17
CA VAL A 60 14.25 5.84 -7.07
C VAL A 60 13.03 4.96 -6.82
N ALA A 61 12.94 4.38 -5.63
CA ALA A 61 11.79 3.58 -5.20
C ALA A 61 10.62 4.48 -4.78
N GLY A 62 9.42 4.18 -5.28
CA GLY A 62 8.23 4.97 -5.01
C GLY A 62 7.62 4.76 -3.62
N THR A 63 7.01 5.83 -3.11
CA THR A 63 6.26 5.88 -1.85
C THR A 63 4.86 6.47 -2.00
N TYR A 64 4.48 6.90 -3.20
CA TYR A 64 3.16 7.48 -3.46
C TYR A 64 2.06 6.41 -3.45
N GLU A 65 1.11 6.54 -2.53
CA GLU A 65 -0.01 5.61 -2.35
C GLU A 65 -1.30 6.03 -3.09
N GLY A 66 -1.31 7.19 -3.77
CA GLY A 66 -2.49 7.70 -4.46
C GLY A 66 -3.53 8.38 -3.56
N TYR A 67 -4.51 9.02 -4.19
CA TYR A 67 -5.78 9.39 -3.56
C TYR A 67 -6.69 8.16 -3.56
N ALA A 68 -7.05 7.67 -2.38
CA ALA A 68 -8.06 6.63 -2.30
C ALA A 68 -9.45 7.23 -2.47
N SER A 69 -10.27 6.62 -3.32
CA SER A 69 -11.67 6.98 -3.50
C SER A 69 -12.43 6.86 -2.18
N SER A 70 -13.32 7.81 -1.87
CA SER A 70 -14.21 7.73 -0.70
C SER A 70 -15.66 7.53 -1.14
N PRO A 71 -16.36 6.46 -0.70
CA PRO A 71 -15.89 5.43 0.23
C PRO A 71 -14.91 4.44 -0.42
N LEU A 72 -13.81 4.14 0.28
CA LEU A 72 -12.85 3.09 -0.11
C LEU A 72 -13.33 1.75 0.44
N TYR A 73 -13.42 0.74 -0.43
CA TYR A 73 -13.73 -0.63 -0.01
C TYR A 73 -12.45 -1.47 0.05
N LEU A 74 -12.12 -1.97 1.25
CA LEU A 74 -11.04 -2.95 1.44
C LEU A 74 -11.54 -4.38 1.23
N PHE A 75 -12.80 -4.62 1.59
CA PHE A 75 -13.51 -5.86 1.39
C PHE A 75 -14.98 -5.57 1.07
N ARG A 76 -15.52 -6.19 0.02
CA ARG A 76 -16.94 -6.08 -0.31
C ARG A 76 -17.43 -7.35 -0.98
N ASN A 77 -18.45 -7.97 -0.39
CA ASN A 77 -19.14 -9.14 -0.94
C ASN A 77 -18.17 -10.26 -1.38
N GLY A 78 -17.19 -10.60 -0.55
CA GLY A 78 -16.22 -11.67 -0.82
C GLY A 78 -14.98 -11.24 -1.61
N THR A 79 -14.95 -10.02 -2.12
CA THR A 79 -13.83 -9.50 -2.91
C THR A 79 -12.96 -8.57 -2.07
N TRP A 80 -11.65 -8.81 -2.07
CA TRP A 80 -10.64 -7.92 -1.50
C TRP A 80 -10.20 -6.88 -2.55
N SER A 81 -9.92 -5.66 -2.12
CA SER A 81 -9.43 -4.58 -3.00
C SER A 81 -8.56 -3.62 -2.21
N ASN A 82 -7.70 -2.86 -2.89
CA ASN A 82 -6.86 -1.81 -2.28
C ASN A 82 -5.94 -2.33 -1.15
N LEU A 83 -5.47 -3.57 -1.31
CA LEU A 83 -4.72 -4.33 -0.34
C LEU A 83 -3.61 -5.10 -1.06
N GLN A 84 -2.35 -4.96 -0.64
CA GLN A 84 -1.21 -5.74 -1.16
C GLN A 84 -1.27 -7.19 -0.68
N THR A 85 -1.48 -7.39 0.63
CA THR A 85 -1.66 -8.71 1.25
C THR A 85 -3.10 -8.88 1.70
N THR A 86 -3.91 -9.58 0.90
CA THR A 86 -5.32 -9.83 1.21
C THR A 86 -5.51 -10.81 2.36
N GLY A 87 -6.70 -10.84 2.95
CA GLY A 87 -7.07 -11.81 3.98
C GLY A 87 -6.91 -11.29 5.40
N VAL A 88 -7.11 -12.21 6.34
CA VAL A 88 -7.20 -11.95 7.77
C VAL A 88 -6.39 -12.99 8.54
N THR A 89 -5.73 -12.55 9.62
CA THR A 89 -5.04 -13.40 10.59
C THR A 89 -5.75 -13.31 11.93
N THR A 90 -6.09 -14.45 12.52
CA THR A 90 -6.64 -14.54 13.89
C THR A 90 -5.56 -14.21 14.91
N THR A 91 -5.88 -13.39 15.92
CA THR A 91 -4.92 -13.01 16.97
C THR A 91 -5.32 -13.58 18.32
N ASN A 92 -6.57 -13.47 18.74
CA ASN A 92 -7.02 -14.02 20.02
C ASN A 92 -8.37 -14.71 19.92
N GLY A 93 -8.54 -15.77 20.72
CA GLY A 93 -9.81 -16.44 20.95
C GLY A 93 -10.58 -16.83 19.69
N SER A 94 -9.90 -17.06 18.56
CA SER A 94 -10.49 -17.38 17.26
C SER A 94 -9.84 -18.62 16.66
N THR A 95 -10.64 -19.60 16.25
CA THR A 95 -10.19 -20.86 15.63
C THR A 95 -9.87 -20.67 14.16
N LYS A 96 -10.62 -19.81 13.47
CA LYS A 96 -10.45 -19.55 12.04
C LYS A 96 -11.09 -18.20 11.64
N ALA A 97 -10.55 -17.61 10.58
CA ALA A 97 -11.16 -16.52 9.84
C ALA A 97 -11.26 -16.92 8.37
N VAL A 98 -12.46 -16.89 7.79
CA VAL A 98 -12.70 -17.34 6.41
C VAL A 98 -13.64 -16.38 5.70
N VAL A 99 -13.54 -16.34 4.38
CA VAL A 99 -14.55 -15.70 3.53
C VAL A 99 -15.49 -16.77 3.02
N SER A 100 -16.80 -16.64 3.29
CA SER A 100 -17.84 -17.55 2.81
C SER A 100 -19.10 -16.78 2.46
N ASN A 101 -19.73 -17.10 1.32
CA ASN A 101 -20.95 -16.46 0.83
C ASN A 101 -20.88 -14.92 0.89
N GLY A 102 -19.79 -14.36 0.36
CA GLY A 102 -19.54 -12.92 0.33
C GLY A 102 -19.29 -12.24 1.69
N THR A 103 -19.16 -13.03 2.76
CA THR A 103 -19.03 -12.55 4.14
C THR A 103 -17.69 -12.98 4.70
N LEU A 104 -16.98 -12.04 5.33
CA LEU A 104 -15.82 -12.36 6.16
C LEU A 104 -16.32 -12.79 7.54
N ILE A 105 -15.99 -14.01 7.95
CA ILE A 105 -16.49 -14.64 9.18
C ILE A 105 -15.30 -14.98 10.07
N ILE A 106 -15.41 -14.63 11.35
CA ILE A 106 -14.45 -14.99 12.41
C ILE A 106 -15.16 -15.96 13.35
N TYR A 107 -14.50 -17.07 13.66
CA TYR A 107 -15.05 -18.13 14.50
C TYR A 107 -14.35 -18.11 15.86
N PRO A 108 -14.98 -17.63 16.94
CA PRO A 108 -14.38 -17.64 18.26
C PRO A 108 -14.22 -19.07 18.83
N THR A 109 -13.33 -19.25 19.81
CA THR A 109 -12.90 -20.57 20.32
C THR A 109 -13.75 -21.17 21.43
N ILE A 110 -14.48 -20.41 22.27
CA ILE A 110 -15.15 -21.00 23.45
C ILE A 110 -16.31 -20.18 24.03
N PHE A 111 -17.32 -20.91 24.51
CA PHE A 111 -18.52 -20.45 25.21
C PHE A 111 -18.19 -19.89 26.59
N ALA A 112 -18.98 -18.89 27.02
CA ALA A 112 -19.01 -18.24 28.35
C ALA A 112 -18.14 -16.99 28.58
N SER A 113 -17.30 -16.55 27.63
CA SER A 113 -16.63 -15.23 27.67
C SER A 113 -16.21 -14.75 26.25
N GLU A 114 -17.14 -14.99 25.30
CA GLU A 114 -17.01 -15.14 23.84
C GLU A 114 -16.24 -14.01 23.11
N SER A 115 -14.92 -13.92 23.26
CA SER A 115 -14.11 -12.92 22.56
C SER A 115 -13.26 -13.53 21.44
N GLY A 116 -13.50 -13.15 20.20
CA GLY A 116 -12.70 -13.54 19.04
C GLY A 116 -12.14 -12.32 18.32
N MET A 117 -10.82 -12.26 18.09
CA MET A 117 -10.14 -11.19 17.39
C MET A 117 -9.39 -11.70 16.17
N ALA A 118 -9.51 -10.95 15.09
CA ALA A 118 -8.69 -11.12 13.91
C ALA A 118 -8.35 -9.76 13.29
N ARG A 119 -7.31 -9.68 12.47
CA ARG A 119 -6.90 -8.45 11.79
C ARG A 119 -6.72 -8.67 10.30
N LEU A 120 -6.85 -7.61 9.52
CA LEU A 120 -6.35 -7.64 8.15
C LEU A 120 -4.84 -7.96 8.13
N ASN A 121 -4.40 -8.62 7.05
CA ASN A 121 -3.01 -9.06 6.90
C ASN A 121 -2.00 -7.93 6.65
N GLN A 122 -2.47 -6.70 6.45
CA GLN A 122 -1.62 -5.53 6.25
C GLN A 122 -2.13 -4.33 7.04
N THR A 123 -1.22 -3.39 7.26
CA THR A 123 -1.58 -2.07 7.76
C THR A 123 -2.13 -1.19 6.66
N PHE A 124 -3.00 -0.25 7.02
CA PHE A 124 -3.55 0.75 6.13
C PHE A 124 -3.24 2.16 6.66
N ASN A 125 -2.86 3.08 5.78
CA ASN A 125 -2.58 4.46 6.18
C ASN A 125 -3.90 5.22 6.40
N LEU A 126 -4.17 5.59 7.65
CA LEU A 126 -5.43 6.22 8.06
C LEU A 126 -5.39 7.75 8.11
N THR A 127 -4.25 8.39 7.81
CA THR A 127 -4.05 9.84 7.95
C THR A 127 -5.15 10.70 7.30
N ASN A 128 -5.66 10.28 6.14
CA ASN A 128 -6.65 11.05 5.38
C ASN A 128 -8.09 10.54 5.55
N TYR A 129 -8.34 9.69 6.55
CA TYR A 129 -9.64 9.09 6.77
C TYR A 129 -10.31 9.60 8.04
N LYS A 130 -11.61 9.85 7.94
CA LYS A 130 -12.45 10.18 9.10
C LYS A 130 -13.02 8.93 9.76
N TYR A 131 -13.45 7.97 8.97
CA TYR A 131 -14.15 6.78 9.47
C TYR A 131 -13.64 5.50 8.84
N ILE A 132 -13.58 4.46 9.66
CA ILE A 132 -13.67 3.07 9.19
C ILE A 132 -15.10 2.62 9.42
N LYS A 133 -15.69 1.95 8.42
CA LYS A 133 -17.02 1.39 8.50
C LYS A 133 -17.00 -0.08 8.15
N ALA A 134 -17.70 -0.89 8.94
CA ALA A 134 -17.94 -2.29 8.62
C ALA A 134 -19.41 -2.63 8.82
N LYS A 135 -20.00 -3.30 7.82
CA LYS A 135 -21.35 -3.85 7.96
C LYS A 135 -21.25 -5.19 8.69
N ILE A 136 -21.72 -5.23 9.93
CA ILE A 136 -21.84 -6.42 10.74
C ILE A 136 -23.17 -7.08 10.39
N LYS A 137 -23.10 -8.31 9.87
CA LYS A 137 -24.29 -9.14 9.67
C LYS A 137 -24.73 -9.71 11.02
N ALA A 138 -26.04 -9.80 11.23
CA ALA A 138 -26.60 -10.43 12.42
C ALA A 138 -26.00 -11.84 12.60
N GLY A 139 -25.40 -12.05 13.77
CA GLY A 139 -24.78 -13.32 14.16
C GLY A 139 -25.25 -13.75 15.55
N LYS A 140 -24.59 -14.77 16.09
CA LYS A 140 -24.83 -15.22 17.47
C LYS A 140 -24.24 -14.28 18.53
N ILE A 141 -23.22 -13.51 18.15
CA ILE A 141 -22.43 -12.66 19.02
C ILE A 141 -22.28 -11.28 18.38
N ALA A 142 -22.12 -10.27 19.20
CA ALA A 142 -21.90 -8.92 18.72
C ALA A 142 -20.46 -8.74 18.22
N GLY A 143 -20.26 -7.73 17.38
CA GLY A 143 -18.98 -7.42 16.78
C GLY A 143 -18.59 -5.95 16.92
N ARG A 144 -17.29 -5.69 16.80
CA ARG A 144 -16.69 -4.35 16.77
C ARG A 144 -15.61 -4.29 15.68
N ILE A 145 -15.24 -3.07 15.33
CA ILE A 145 -14.03 -2.80 14.56
C ILE A 145 -13.05 -2.02 15.42
N GLY A 146 -11.77 -2.23 15.21
CA GLY A 146 -10.72 -1.50 15.90
C GLY A 146 -9.49 -1.31 15.07
N ILE A 147 -8.55 -0.54 15.61
CA ILE A 147 -7.26 -0.26 14.99
C ILE A 147 -6.14 -0.43 16.01
N GLY A 148 -4.97 -0.85 15.53
CA GLY A 148 -3.78 -0.95 16.36
C GLY A 148 -2.51 -1.00 15.52
N THR A 149 -1.39 -0.57 16.09
CA THR A 149 -0.08 -0.61 15.42
C THR A 149 0.58 -1.98 15.56
N GLY A 150 0.27 -2.73 16.61
CA GLY A 150 0.76 -4.09 16.83
C GLY A 150 0.10 -5.11 15.90
N ALA A 151 0.90 -6.07 15.40
CA ALA A 151 0.43 -7.16 14.54
C ALA A 151 -0.17 -8.34 15.32
N ASP A 152 -0.07 -8.37 16.65
CA ASP A 152 -0.55 -9.49 17.45
C ASP A 152 -1.27 -9.04 18.74
N ILE A 153 -2.16 -8.05 18.59
CA ILE A 153 -2.95 -7.55 19.72
C ILE A 153 -3.95 -8.62 20.15
N LYS A 154 -3.92 -8.95 21.45
CA LYS A 154 -4.75 -10.02 22.04
C LYS A 154 -5.93 -9.52 22.85
N ALA A 155 -5.92 -8.26 23.29
CA ALA A 155 -6.96 -7.69 24.13
C ALA A 155 -7.59 -6.46 23.45
N LEU A 156 -8.91 -6.32 23.60
CA LEU A 156 -9.64 -5.16 23.08
C LEU A 156 -9.09 -3.84 23.64
N THR A 157 -8.76 -3.82 24.93
CA THR A 157 -8.19 -2.67 25.65
C THR A 157 -6.81 -2.26 25.18
N SER A 158 -6.09 -3.13 24.45
CA SER A 158 -4.79 -2.83 23.87
C SER A 158 -4.87 -2.28 22.44
N LEU A 159 -6.07 -2.20 21.85
CA LEU A 159 -6.27 -1.50 20.58
C LEU A 159 -6.13 0.00 20.79
N THR A 160 -5.60 0.69 19.78
CA THR A 160 -5.48 2.15 19.80
C THR A 160 -6.84 2.82 19.88
N LYS A 161 -7.82 2.33 19.09
CA LYS A 161 -9.23 2.73 19.16
C LYS A 161 -10.11 1.56 18.71
N TYR A 162 -11.35 1.53 19.17
CA TYR A 162 -12.36 0.55 18.75
C TYR A 162 -13.77 1.15 18.78
N SER A 163 -14.68 0.60 17.98
CA SER A 163 -16.08 1.04 17.91
C SER A 163 -16.89 0.51 19.09
N GLY A 164 -18.09 1.07 19.27
CA GLY A 164 -19.11 0.43 20.08
C GLY A 164 -19.50 -0.95 19.55
N GLU A 165 -20.12 -1.74 20.42
CA GLU A 165 -20.65 -3.06 20.13
C GLU A 165 -21.93 -3.01 19.29
N LEU A 166 -22.04 -3.91 18.31
CA LEU A 166 -23.26 -4.09 17.53
C LEU A 166 -23.52 -5.57 17.25
N THR A 167 -24.77 -6.01 17.46
CA THR A 167 -25.25 -7.34 17.06
C THR A 167 -25.55 -7.41 15.56
N ALA A 168 -25.96 -6.29 14.95
CA ALA A 168 -26.12 -6.13 13.50
C ALA A 168 -26.08 -4.64 13.12
N GLY A 169 -25.70 -4.32 11.88
CA GLY A 169 -25.75 -2.96 11.34
C GLY A 169 -24.41 -2.48 10.81
N VAL A 170 -24.16 -1.18 10.86
CA VAL A 170 -22.89 -0.58 10.40
C VAL A 170 -22.12 -0.07 11.62
N ALA A 171 -21.04 -0.77 11.97
CA ALA A 171 -20.07 -0.26 12.93
C ALA A 171 -19.31 0.90 12.29
N ILE A 172 -19.22 2.02 13.02
CA ILE A 172 -18.49 3.21 12.60
C ILE A 172 -17.44 3.50 13.67
N LEU A 173 -16.19 3.60 13.25
CA LEU A 173 -15.07 3.99 14.09
C LEU A 173 -14.49 5.30 13.58
N ASP A 174 -14.46 6.32 14.44
CA ASP A 174 -13.80 7.59 14.15
C ASP A 174 -12.28 7.47 14.28
N VAL A 175 -11.59 7.65 13.16
CA VAL A 175 -10.14 7.58 13.01
C VAL A 175 -9.53 8.94 12.64
N SER A 176 -10.29 10.04 12.70
CA SER A 176 -9.79 11.36 12.32
C SER A 176 -8.66 11.88 13.21
N SER A 177 -8.52 11.29 14.40
CA SER A 177 -7.49 11.65 15.39
C SER A 177 -6.21 10.83 15.25
N VAL A 178 -6.12 9.90 14.29
CA VAL A 178 -4.93 9.05 14.10
C VAL A 178 -4.25 9.34 12.76
N SER A 179 -2.94 9.12 12.71
CA SER A 179 -2.14 9.29 11.50
C SER A 179 -1.15 8.15 11.37
N GLY A 180 -0.87 7.74 10.13
CA GLY A 180 0.04 6.65 9.81
C GLY A 180 -0.65 5.30 9.62
N ASN A 181 0.16 4.25 9.67
CA ASN A 181 -0.23 2.90 9.32
C ASN A 181 -0.77 2.14 10.54
N TYR A 182 -1.98 1.58 10.40
CA TYR A 182 -2.62 0.76 11.42
C TYR A 182 -3.12 -0.56 10.84
N TYR A 183 -3.00 -1.64 11.60
CA TYR A 183 -3.81 -2.81 11.37
C TYR A 183 -5.25 -2.51 11.75
N ILE A 184 -6.18 -2.98 10.93
CA ILE A 184 -7.61 -2.95 11.22
C ILE A 184 -7.98 -4.31 11.80
N TYR A 185 -8.54 -4.27 13.00
CA TYR A 185 -9.02 -5.42 13.74
C TYR A 185 -10.54 -5.54 13.63
N LEU A 186 -10.99 -6.77 13.57
CA LEU A 186 -12.37 -7.18 13.68
C LEU A 186 -12.46 -8.00 14.97
N THR A 187 -13.39 -7.63 15.84
CA THR A 187 -13.57 -8.32 17.10
C THR A 187 -15.00 -8.80 17.22
N SER A 188 -15.16 -9.86 17.97
CA SER A 188 -16.41 -10.35 18.51
C SER A 188 -16.23 -10.40 20.02
N CYS A 189 -17.24 -9.97 20.78
CA CYS A 189 -17.32 -10.13 22.22
C CYS A 189 -18.79 -10.26 22.64
N HIS A 190 -18.98 -10.84 23.81
CA HIS A 190 -20.23 -10.75 24.59
C HIS A 190 -19.83 -10.02 25.88
N ASP A 191 -20.40 -8.84 26.12
CA ASP A 191 -20.30 -8.21 27.44
C ASP A 191 -21.13 -9.00 28.48
#